data_AF-A0A261CFB4-F1
#
_entry.id   AF-A0A261CFB4-F1
#
_cell.length_a   1.000
_cell.length_b   1.000
_cell.length_c   1.000
_cell.angle_alpha   90.00
_cell.angle_beta   90.00
_cell.angle_gamma   90.00
#
_symmetry.space_group_name_H-M   'P 1'
#
loop_
_entity.id
_entity.type
_entity.pdbx_description
1 polymer ?
#
loop_
_entity_poly.entity_id
_entity_poly.type
_entity_poly.pdbx_seq_one_letter_code
_entity_poly.pdbx_strand_id
1 'polypeptide(L)'
;MKLLFGLALFCLVQFAATSLMRNWMHDFESRLPVEEDPEEVFDINKMHPNMMARSRRGEKIKMCGGKVWKMVMVTCGGECTTVDVNIATACCETMCTMEEIGDLCCPGR
;
A
#
# COMPACT_ATOMS: atom_id res chain seq x y z
N MET A 1 -19.47 -15.78 47.39
CA MET A 1 -19.92 -16.63 46.26
C MET A 1 -20.52 -15.82 45.10
N LYS A 2 -21.47 -14.90 45.33
CA LYS A 2 -22.10 -14.08 44.27
C LYS A 2 -21.11 -13.20 43.45
N LEU A 3 -20.09 -12.63 44.10
CA LEU A 3 -19.03 -11.85 43.44
C LEU A 3 -18.13 -12.68 42.51
N LEU A 4 -17.83 -13.93 42.87
CA LEU A 4 -17.01 -14.83 42.05
C LEU A 4 -17.76 -15.25 40.79
N PHE A 5 -19.07 -15.51 40.88
CA PHE A 5 -19.91 -15.76 39.71
C PHE A 5 -19.98 -14.55 38.77
N GLY A 6 -20.09 -13.33 39.31
CA GLY A 6 -20.08 -12.12 38.51
C GLY A 6 -18.77 -11.91 37.74
N LEU A 7 -17.63 -12.14 38.40
CA LEU A 7 -16.31 -12.03 37.76
C LEU A 7 -16.10 -13.12 36.69
N ALA A 8 -16.55 -14.35 36.95
CA ALA A 8 -16.46 -15.43 35.97
C ALA A 8 -17.28 -15.14 34.70
N LEU A 9 -18.50 -14.62 34.85
CA LEU A 9 -19.33 -14.21 33.72
C LEU A 9 -18.71 -13.04 32.95
N PHE A 10 -18.14 -12.05 33.63
CA PHE A 10 -17.45 -10.93 32.99
C PHE A 10 -16.24 -11.40 32.17
N CYS A 11 -15.43 -12.31 32.71
CA CYS A 11 -14.30 -12.90 31.98
C CYS A 11 -14.76 -13.65 30.72
N LEU A 12 -15.82 -14.46 30.80
CA LEU A 12 -16.34 -15.20 29.64
C LEU A 12 -16.83 -14.26 28.52
N VAL A 13 -17.45 -13.14 28.86
CA VAL A 13 -17.87 -12.13 27.88
C VAL A 13 -16.66 -11.48 27.18
N GLN A 14 -15.59 -11.16 27.92
CA GLN A 14 -14.36 -10.60 27.35
C GLN A 14 -13.63 -11.60 26.44
N PHE A 15 -13.56 -12.88 26.83
CA PHE A 15 -12.98 -13.94 25.99
C PHE A 15 -13.80 -14.20 24.72
N ALA A 16 -15.14 -14.11 24.78
CA ALA A 16 -15.99 -14.23 23.60
C ALA A 16 -15.83 -13.03 22.63
N ALA A 17 -15.70 -11.81 23.16
CA ALA A 17 -15.49 -10.62 22.32
C ALA A 17 -14.14 -10.69 21.56
N THR A 18 -13.09 -11.15 22.21
CA THR A 18 -11.75 -11.27 21.61
C THR A 18 -11.65 -12.41 20.57
N SER A 19 -12.39 -13.51 20.74
CA SER A 19 -12.45 -14.57 19.71
C SER A 19 -13.22 -14.10 18.47
N LEU A 20 -14.29 -13.33 18.65
CA LEU A 20 -15.07 -12.76 17.56
C LEU A 20 -14.22 -11.79 16.72
N MET A 21 -13.43 -10.93 17.36
CA MET A 21 -12.51 -10.02 16.65
C MET A 21 -11.46 -10.77 15.81
N ARG A 22 -10.98 -11.93 16.29
CA ARG A 22 -10.02 -12.74 15.52
C ARG A 22 -10.63 -13.34 14.26
N ASN A 23 -11.89 -13.79 14.34
CA ASN A 23 -12.62 -14.31 13.18
C ASN A 23 -12.97 -13.21 12.17
N TRP A 24 -13.34 -12.02 12.66
CA TRP A 24 -13.64 -10.86 11.82
C TRP A 24 -12.41 -10.31 11.10
N MET A 25 -11.24 -10.29 11.76
CA MET A 25 -9.99 -9.85 11.14
C MET A 25 -9.56 -10.78 9.99
N HIS A 26 -9.81 -12.09 10.12
CA HIS A 26 -9.53 -13.05 9.04
C HIS A 26 -10.50 -12.90 7.84
N ASP A 27 -11.76 -12.49 8.07
CA ASP A 27 -12.74 -12.26 6.99
C ASP A 27 -12.56 -10.90 6.29
N PHE A 28 -11.83 -9.97 6.91
CA PHE A 28 -11.48 -8.69 6.29
C PHE A 28 -10.32 -8.85 5.30
N GLU A 29 -9.32 -9.66 5.65
CA GLU A 29 -8.18 -9.98 4.79
C GLU A 29 -8.62 -10.70 3.49
N SER A 30 -9.62 -11.59 3.59
CA SER A 30 -10.14 -12.34 2.43
C SER A 30 -11.00 -11.50 1.48
N ARG A 31 -11.43 -10.31 1.91
CA ARG A 31 -12.28 -9.40 1.13
C ARG A 31 -11.50 -8.25 0.49
N LEU A 32 -10.20 -8.15 0.71
CA LEU A 32 -9.38 -7.22 -0.06
C LEU A 32 -9.30 -7.76 -1.49
N PRO A 33 -9.88 -7.08 -2.48
CA PRO A 33 -9.60 -7.43 -3.87
C PRO A 33 -8.11 -7.16 -4.08
N VAL A 34 -7.34 -8.22 -4.23
CA VAL A 34 -6.05 -8.11 -4.91
C VAL A 34 -6.42 -7.76 -6.34
N GLU A 35 -6.27 -6.50 -6.72
CA GLU A 35 -6.33 -6.10 -8.12
C GLU A 35 -5.24 -6.89 -8.85
N GLU A 36 -5.66 -7.98 -9.49
CA GLU A 36 -4.83 -8.74 -10.43
C GLU A 36 -4.61 -7.86 -11.65
N ASP A 37 -3.57 -7.03 -11.61
CA ASP A 37 -2.97 -6.52 -12.82
C ASP A 37 -2.52 -7.74 -13.66
N PRO A 38 -2.95 -7.88 -14.92
CA PRO A 38 -2.71 -9.08 -15.74
C PRO A 38 -1.27 -9.21 -16.25
N GLU A 39 -0.31 -8.50 -15.67
CA GLU A 39 1.10 -8.53 -16.03
C GLU A 39 1.95 -8.91 -14.82
N GLU A 40 2.09 -10.22 -14.61
CA GLU A 40 3.34 -10.92 -14.24
C GLU A 40 3.02 -12.18 -13.40
N VAL A 41 2.90 -13.32 -14.08
CA VAL A 41 2.91 -14.65 -13.44
C VAL A 41 4.31 -14.91 -12.88
N PHE A 42 4.60 -14.37 -11.69
CA PHE A 42 5.79 -14.75 -10.93
C PHE A 42 5.49 -16.02 -10.12
N ASP A 43 6.08 -17.13 -10.56
CA ASP A 43 5.94 -18.46 -9.97
C ASP A 43 6.61 -18.52 -8.57
N ILE A 44 5.81 -18.31 -7.52
CA ILE A 44 6.25 -18.21 -6.09
C ILE A 44 6.82 -19.55 -5.57
N ASN A 45 6.52 -20.68 -6.21
CA ASN A 45 6.94 -22.01 -5.76
C ASN A 45 8.44 -22.30 -5.94
N LYS A 46 9.19 -21.38 -6.56
CA LYS A 46 10.66 -21.46 -6.70
C LYS A 46 11.44 -20.60 -5.72
N MET A 47 10.79 -19.88 -4.80
CA MET A 47 11.49 -19.01 -3.85
C MET A 47 12.14 -19.83 -2.72
N HIS A 48 13.44 -20.06 -2.89
CA HIS A 48 14.38 -20.68 -1.95
C HIS A 48 14.17 -20.26 -0.46
N PRO A 49 14.51 -21.14 0.52
CA PRO A 49 14.18 -21.02 1.94
C PRO A 49 14.95 -19.94 2.72
N ASN A 50 15.47 -18.91 2.07
CA ASN A 50 16.29 -17.88 2.68
C ASN A 50 15.54 -16.55 2.90
N MET A 51 14.33 -16.62 3.46
CA MET A 51 13.52 -15.45 3.85
C MET A 51 14.05 -14.69 5.09
N MET A 52 15.36 -14.73 5.34
CA MET A 52 16.05 -13.95 6.38
C MET A 52 17.34 -13.29 5.86
N ALA A 53 17.53 -13.20 4.53
CA ALA A 53 18.61 -12.41 3.97
C ALA A 53 18.22 -10.93 4.03
N ARG A 54 18.76 -10.17 5.00
CA ARG A 54 18.78 -8.70 4.92
C ARG A 54 19.47 -8.33 3.61
N SER A 55 18.70 -7.85 2.64
CA SER A 55 19.21 -7.29 1.39
C SER A 55 20.35 -6.33 1.74
N ARG A 56 21.58 -6.70 1.39
CA ARG A 56 22.70 -5.76 1.40
C ARG A 56 22.25 -4.63 0.49
N ARG A 57 22.31 -3.38 0.94
CA ARG A 57 21.97 -2.19 0.13
C ARG A 57 22.83 -2.19 -1.14
N GLY A 58 22.41 -2.94 -2.14
CA GLY A 58 22.85 -2.82 -3.51
C GLY A 58 22.47 -1.44 -3.99
N GLU A 59 23.18 -0.98 -5.02
CA GLU A 59 22.91 0.27 -5.71
C GLU A 59 21.40 0.44 -5.86
N LYS A 60 20.84 1.44 -5.15
CA LYS A 60 19.39 1.59 -5.07
C LYS A 60 18.92 1.97 -6.47
N ILE A 61 18.27 1.03 -7.15
CA ILE A 61 17.54 1.31 -8.38
C ILE A 61 16.60 2.49 -8.06
N LYS A 62 16.76 3.61 -8.77
CA LYS A 62 15.96 4.82 -8.55
C LYS A 62 14.55 4.56 -9.07
N MET A 63 13.68 4.06 -8.20
CA MET A 63 12.25 3.90 -8.47
C MET A 63 11.56 5.27 -8.29
N CYS A 64 11.31 5.98 -9.38
CA CYS A 64 10.67 7.30 -9.34
C CYS A 64 9.18 7.29 -9.66
N GLY A 65 8.71 6.35 -10.50
CA GLY A 65 7.35 6.34 -11.04
C GLY A 65 6.27 6.47 -9.97
N GLY A 66 6.31 5.61 -8.95
CA GLY A 66 5.34 5.67 -7.85
C GLY A 66 5.40 6.95 -7.01
N LYS A 67 6.58 7.58 -6.88
CA LYS A 67 6.73 8.85 -6.15
C LYS A 67 6.14 10.01 -6.96
N VAL A 68 6.46 10.06 -8.26
CA VAL A 68 5.96 11.09 -9.18
C VAL A 68 4.44 10.97 -9.32
N TRP A 69 3.91 9.76 -9.45
CA TRP A 69 2.47 9.52 -9.53
C TRP A 69 1.71 10.00 -8.28
N LYS A 70 2.23 9.73 -7.08
CA LYS A 70 1.67 10.28 -5.83
C LYS A 70 1.70 11.81 -5.82
N MET A 71 2.78 12.41 -6.30
CA MET A 71 2.95 13.85 -6.38
C MET A 71 1.91 14.47 -7.34
N VAL A 72 1.72 13.87 -8.52
CA VAL A 72 0.68 14.25 -9.49
C VAL A 72 -0.71 14.15 -8.89
N MET A 73 -1.03 13.06 -8.19
CA MET A 73 -2.34 12.89 -7.55
C MET A 73 -2.62 13.94 -6.48
N VAL A 74 -1.59 14.39 -5.75
CA VAL A 74 -1.73 15.47 -4.76
C VAL A 74 -1.86 16.84 -5.43
N THR A 75 -1.06 17.13 -6.45
CA THR A 75 -1.08 18.43 -7.14
C THR A 75 -2.33 18.61 -7.99
N CYS A 76 -2.63 17.62 -8.83
CA CYS A 76 -3.70 17.70 -9.82
C CYS A 76 -5.02 17.10 -9.32
N GLY A 77 -5.04 16.36 -8.20
CA GLY A 77 -6.27 15.76 -7.66
C GLY A 77 -6.89 14.68 -8.56
N GLY A 78 -6.11 14.09 -9.45
CA GLY A 78 -6.58 13.11 -10.43
C GLY A 78 -5.53 12.83 -11.50
N GLU A 79 -5.98 12.21 -12.59
CA GLU A 79 -5.13 11.88 -13.74
C GLU A 79 -4.63 13.13 -14.47
N CYS A 80 -3.51 12.94 -15.16
CA CYS A 80 -2.88 13.97 -15.95
C CYS A 80 -3.73 14.31 -17.18
N THR A 81 -3.83 15.60 -17.50
CA THR A 81 -4.54 16.03 -18.72
C THR A 81 -3.66 15.95 -19.96
N THR A 82 -2.34 16.02 -19.79
CA THR A 82 -1.35 15.93 -20.86
C THR A 82 -0.87 14.49 -21.01
N VAL A 83 -0.95 13.95 -22.23
CA VAL A 83 -0.59 12.55 -22.54
C VAL A 83 0.79 12.45 -23.21
N ASP A 84 1.31 13.57 -23.73
CA ASP A 84 2.49 13.59 -24.60
C ASP A 84 3.83 13.61 -23.85
N VAL A 85 3.83 13.79 -22.52
CA VAL A 85 5.04 13.89 -21.71
C VAL A 85 5.05 12.82 -20.64
N ASN A 86 6.07 11.95 -20.67
CA ASN A 86 6.32 11.02 -19.58
C ASN A 86 6.94 11.75 -18.38
N ILE A 87 6.08 12.30 -17.54
CA ILE A 87 6.44 13.07 -16.34
C ILE A 87 7.26 12.21 -15.36
N ALA A 88 7.01 10.89 -15.31
CA ALA A 88 7.78 9.99 -14.46
C ALA A 88 9.25 9.94 -14.86
N THR A 89 9.56 9.94 -16.16
CA THR A 89 10.94 9.97 -16.67
C THR A 89 11.57 11.34 -16.47
N ALA A 90 10.87 12.41 -16.88
CA ALA A 90 11.37 13.78 -16.76
C ALA A 90 11.70 14.16 -15.31
N CYS A 91 10.77 13.89 -14.39
CA CYS A 91 10.93 14.25 -12.98
C CYS A 91 11.80 13.28 -12.18
N CYS A 92 12.12 12.10 -12.71
CA CYS A 92 13.05 11.18 -12.05
C CYS A 92 14.50 11.67 -12.11
N GLU A 93 14.88 12.35 -13.19
CA GLU A 93 16.23 12.85 -13.40
C GLU A 93 16.45 14.20 -12.74
N THR A 94 15.50 15.13 -12.90
CA THR A 94 15.65 16.52 -12.47
C THR A 94 15.03 16.86 -11.12
N MET A 95 14.30 15.92 -10.50
CA MET A 95 13.49 16.14 -9.28
C MET A 95 12.52 17.32 -9.42
N CYS A 96 11.37 17.09 -10.03
CA CYS A 96 10.36 18.14 -10.17
C CYS A 96 9.76 18.59 -8.83
N THR A 97 9.46 19.88 -8.76
CA THR A 97 8.65 20.52 -7.72
C THR A 97 7.15 20.37 -8.00
N MET A 98 6.31 20.73 -7.02
CA MET A 98 4.84 20.67 -7.18
C MET A 98 4.35 21.61 -8.29
N GLU A 99 4.95 22.79 -8.43
CA GLU A 99 4.58 23.79 -9.44
C GLU A 99 4.87 23.28 -10.86
N GLU A 100 6.07 22.73 -11.08
CA GLU A 100 6.45 22.13 -12.37
C GLU A 100 5.55 20.96 -12.75
N ILE A 101 5.12 20.16 -11.76
CA ILE A 101 4.14 19.08 -12.00
C ILE A 101 2.79 19.66 -12.39
N GLY A 102 2.35 20.75 -11.76
CA GLY A 102 1.14 21.46 -12.13
C GLY A 102 1.18 21.93 -13.59
N ASP A 103 2.25 22.63 -13.97
CA ASP A 103 2.42 23.16 -15.33
C ASP A 103 2.53 22.06 -16.39
N LEU A 104 3.25 20.97 -16.08
CA LEU A 104 3.44 19.86 -17.02
C LEU A 104 2.19 18.99 -17.17
N CYS A 105 1.42 18.81 -16.09
CA CYS A 105 0.39 17.77 -16.01
C CYS A 105 -1.05 18.29 -15.99
N CYS A 106 -1.27 19.42 -15.35
CA CYS A 106 -2.58 20.04 -15.19
C CYS A 106 -2.52 21.58 -15.31
N PRO A 107 -2.05 22.12 -16.45
CA PRO A 107 -1.96 23.56 -16.64
C PRO A 107 -3.35 24.20 -16.59
N GLY A 108 -3.59 25.06 -15.61
CA GLY A 108 -4.83 25.83 -15.47
C GLY A 108 -5.86 25.27 -14.48
N ARG A 109 -5.48 24.31 -13.64
CA ARG A 109 -6.23 23.93 -12.43
C ARG A 109 -5.79 24.77 -11.23
#